data_AF-A0A3S4HPC6-F1
#
_entry.id   AF-A0A3S4HPC6-F1
#
_cell.length_a   1.000
_cell.length_b   1.000
_cell.length_c   1.000
_cell.angle_alpha   90.00
_cell.angle_beta   90.00
_cell.angle_gamma   90.00
#
_symmetry.space_group_name_H-M   'P 1'
#
loop_
_entity.id
_entity.type
_entity.pdbx_description
1 polymer ?
#
loop_
_entity_poly.entity_id
_entity_poly.type
_entity_poly.pdbx_seq_one_letter_code
_entity_poly.pdbx_strand_id
1 'polypeptide(L)'
;MVPHDNTLPLAPEDRGWSYDVRQLQVADSVLFFQHENGEQVTVRDIRLQMEQDENHRATVDFSGRVNRDQRDLALNFSATVQGGDYPHSLKADFTQLSWQLRGAELPPDGINGQGSLQASWQEDDKTLRFDNLNLMANRSTVTGSGSVVLGDRPDWSLDLHATTLDLDSLLAQRSPATDSSASQQGQSQTRPLRPVIADSDEREDYQSLRGFNGRMALSADQLQWRGLNFTQVQERNQQPAGAADGQQNAGQS
;
A
#
# COMPACT_ATOMS: atom_id res chain seq x y z
N MET A 1 -44.29 -9.54 28.40
CA MET A 1 -42.96 -9.39 27.78
C MET A 1 -42.06 -8.77 28.81
N VAL A 2 -40.97 -9.44 29.16
CA VAL A 2 -39.96 -8.94 30.10
C VAL A 2 -38.96 -8.10 29.28
N PRO A 3 -38.53 -6.92 29.73
CA PRO A 3 -37.45 -6.19 29.06
C PRO A 3 -36.18 -7.03 29.16
N HIS A 4 -35.48 -7.23 28.03
CA HIS A 4 -34.14 -7.83 28.08
C HIS A 4 -33.20 -6.79 28.69
N ASP A 5 -32.62 -7.11 29.84
CA ASP A 5 -31.54 -6.34 30.44
C ASP A 5 -30.36 -6.29 29.47
N ASN A 6 -30.00 -5.08 29.07
CA ASN A 6 -28.77 -4.82 28.33
C ASN A 6 -27.61 -4.77 29.33
N THR A 7 -26.90 -5.88 29.49
CA THR A 7 -25.67 -5.91 30.28
C THR A 7 -24.52 -5.37 29.45
N LEU A 8 -24.45 -4.03 29.37
CA LEU A 8 -23.26 -3.36 28.84
C LEU A 8 -22.05 -3.75 29.71
N PRO A 9 -20.89 -4.03 29.11
CA PRO A 9 -19.71 -4.39 29.87
C PRO A 9 -19.20 -3.21 30.71
N LEU A 10 -18.82 -3.51 31.96
CA LEU A 10 -18.46 -2.54 32.99
C LEU A 10 -16.94 -2.23 33.03
N ALA A 11 -16.14 -2.83 32.14
CA ALA A 11 -14.68 -2.68 32.11
C ALA A 11 -14.20 -1.83 30.92
N PRO A 12 -13.17 -0.97 31.08
CA PRO A 12 -12.59 -0.18 29.98
C PRO A 12 -12.03 -1.01 28.82
N GLU A 13 -11.72 -2.27 29.09
CA GLU A 13 -11.10 -3.26 28.19
C GLU A 13 -12.11 -3.85 27.20
N ASP A 14 -13.41 -3.68 27.47
CA ASP A 14 -14.53 -4.13 26.64
C ASP A 14 -15.08 -3.04 25.70
N ARG A 15 -14.35 -1.93 25.51
CA ARG A 15 -14.71 -0.91 24.51
C ARG A 15 -14.30 -1.31 23.08
N GLY A 16 -14.41 -2.61 22.77
CA GLY A 16 -14.63 -3.03 21.39
C GLY A 16 -15.98 -2.48 20.92
N TRP A 17 -16.15 -2.25 19.62
CA TRP A 17 -17.38 -1.70 19.07
C TRP A 17 -18.60 -2.48 19.59
N SER A 18 -19.41 -1.89 20.49
CA SER A 18 -20.51 -2.57 21.17
C SER A 18 -21.78 -2.69 20.31
N TYR A 19 -21.63 -2.63 18.99
CA TYR A 19 -22.75 -2.65 18.07
C TYR A 19 -22.73 -3.98 17.31
N ASP A 20 -23.68 -4.85 17.64
CA ASP A 20 -24.09 -5.96 16.79
C ASP A 20 -24.81 -5.37 15.55
N VAL A 21 -24.03 -4.84 14.61
CA VAL A 21 -24.55 -4.20 13.39
C VAL A 21 -24.87 -5.28 12.37
N ARG A 22 -26.14 -5.67 12.31
CA ARG A 22 -26.63 -6.61 11.29
C ARG A 22 -26.52 -6.06 9.87
N GLN A 23 -26.73 -4.76 9.68
CA GLN A 23 -26.64 -4.11 8.37
C GLN A 23 -26.08 -2.70 8.52
N LEU A 24 -25.09 -2.37 7.69
CA LEU A 24 -24.50 -1.04 7.62
C LEU A 24 -24.51 -0.57 6.17
N GLN A 25 -25.01 0.65 5.96
CA GLN A 25 -24.89 1.32 4.67
C GLN A 25 -24.30 2.71 4.87
N VAL A 26 -23.22 2.98 4.16
CA VAL A 26 -22.61 4.30 4.02
C VAL A 26 -22.71 4.69 2.56
N ALA A 27 -23.25 5.87 2.29
CA ALA A 27 -23.37 6.41 0.95
C ALA A 27 -22.65 7.76 0.88
N ASP A 28 -21.81 7.91 -0.15
CA ASP A 28 -21.20 9.17 -0.59
C ASP A 28 -20.56 9.99 0.55
N SER A 29 -19.76 9.32 1.38
CA SER A 29 -19.06 9.93 2.51
C SER A 29 -17.67 10.45 2.16
N VAL A 30 -17.21 11.44 2.94
CA VAL A 30 -15.88 12.05 2.81
C VAL A 30 -15.21 12.13 4.19
N LEU A 31 -13.94 11.75 4.25
CA LEU A 31 -13.08 11.82 5.43
C LEU A 31 -11.82 12.61 5.09
N PHE A 32 -11.39 13.46 6.03
CA PHE A 32 -10.16 14.23 5.93
C PHE A 32 -9.26 13.87 7.11
N PHE A 33 -8.06 13.38 6.81
CA PHE A 33 -7.01 13.15 7.80
C PHE A 33 -5.95 14.22 7.63
N GLN A 34 -5.58 14.86 8.73
CA GLN A 34 -4.52 15.86 8.78
C GLN A 34 -3.49 15.41 9.82
N HIS A 35 -2.25 15.20 9.38
CA HIS A 35 -1.13 14.91 10.26
C HIS A 35 -0.52 16.21 10.81
N GLU A 36 0.18 16.10 11.94
CA GLU A 36 0.82 17.25 12.60
C GLU A 36 1.83 18.00 11.70
N ASN A 37 2.41 17.30 10.73
CA ASN A 37 3.34 17.86 9.73
C ASN A 37 2.63 18.63 8.58
N GLY A 38 1.29 18.74 8.61
CA GLY A 38 0.50 19.41 7.58
C GLY A 38 0.14 18.53 6.38
N GLU A 39 0.56 17.27 6.36
CA GLU A 39 0.14 16.30 5.35
C GLU A 39 -1.37 16.04 5.46
N GLN A 40 -2.06 16.11 4.32
CA GLN A 40 -3.50 15.87 4.24
C GLN A 40 -3.81 14.69 3.33
N VAL A 41 -4.58 13.74 3.85
CA VAL A 41 -5.16 12.64 3.08
C VAL A 41 -6.66 12.82 3.03
N THR A 42 -7.21 12.87 1.82
CA THR A 42 -8.67 12.96 1.62
C THR A 42 -9.20 11.63 1.12
N VAL A 43 -10.18 11.07 1.80
CA VAL A 43 -10.93 9.90 1.33
C VAL A 43 -12.33 10.37 0.97
N ARG A 44 -12.80 10.07 -0.24
CA ARG A 44 -14.08 10.54 -0.78
C ARG A 44 -14.78 9.44 -1.55
N ASP A 45 -16.03 9.70 -1.92
CA ASP A 45 -16.90 8.76 -2.65
C ASP A 45 -17.00 7.41 -1.93
N ILE A 46 -16.93 7.43 -0.60
CA ILE A 46 -16.94 6.23 0.22
C ILE A 46 -18.34 5.64 0.16
N ARG A 47 -18.40 4.39 -0.31
CA ARG A 47 -19.59 3.55 -0.24
C ARG A 47 -19.21 2.27 0.47
N LEU A 48 -20.03 1.90 1.44
CA LEU A 48 -19.89 0.66 2.19
C LEU A 48 -21.28 0.06 2.32
N GLN A 49 -21.45 -1.17 1.87
CA GLN A 49 -22.58 -2.00 2.21
C GLN A 49 -22.05 -3.21 2.97
N MET A 50 -22.63 -3.47 4.14
CA MET A 50 -22.30 -4.64 4.92
C MET A 50 -23.58 -5.27 5.46
N GLU A 51 -23.66 -6.59 5.35
CA GLU A 51 -24.74 -7.42 5.90
C GLU A 51 -24.15 -8.60 6.65
N GLN A 52 -24.51 -8.74 7.93
CA GLN A 52 -24.04 -9.77 8.85
C GLN A 52 -25.15 -10.77 9.20
N ASP A 53 -24.79 -12.05 9.25
CA ASP A 53 -25.66 -13.14 9.70
C ASP A 53 -25.56 -13.41 11.23
N GLU A 54 -26.38 -14.35 11.71
CA GLU A 54 -26.41 -14.75 13.13
C GLU A 54 -25.10 -15.40 13.62
N ASN A 55 -24.23 -15.83 12.70
CA ASN A 55 -22.93 -16.42 13.01
C ASN A 55 -21.79 -15.40 12.94
N HIS A 56 -22.10 -14.10 12.92
CA HIS A 56 -21.15 -13.00 12.75
C HIS A 56 -20.33 -13.12 11.46
N ARG A 57 -20.95 -13.65 10.40
CA ARG A 57 -20.38 -13.61 9.05
C ARG A 57 -20.97 -12.44 8.30
N ALA A 58 -20.11 -11.53 7.87
CA ALA A 58 -20.50 -10.36 7.12
C ALA A 58 -20.12 -10.49 5.64
N THR A 59 -21.01 -10.08 4.75
CA THR A 59 -20.66 -9.72 3.37
C THR A 59 -20.41 -8.23 3.33
N VAL A 60 -19.33 -7.81 2.66
CA VAL A 60 -18.88 -6.42 2.63
C VAL A 60 -18.59 -6.03 1.19
N ASP A 61 -19.26 -4.98 0.72
CA ASP A 61 -18.97 -4.31 -0.55
C ASP A 61 -18.51 -2.89 -0.26
N PHE A 62 -17.30 -2.56 -0.71
CA PHE A 62 -16.69 -1.27 -0.48
C PHE A 62 -16.22 -0.62 -1.78
N SER A 63 -16.37 0.69 -1.86
CA SER A 63 -15.65 1.52 -2.84
C SER A 63 -15.28 2.87 -2.25
N GLY A 64 -14.21 3.47 -2.74
CA GLY A 64 -13.80 4.81 -2.34
C GLY A 64 -12.63 5.33 -3.18
N ARG A 65 -12.34 6.62 -3.02
CA ARG A 65 -11.19 7.27 -3.62
C ARG A 65 -10.34 7.96 -2.55
N VAL A 66 -9.05 7.70 -2.55
CA VAL A 66 -8.07 8.35 -1.69
C VAL A 66 -7.25 9.31 -2.53
N ASN A 67 -7.06 10.54 -2.04
CA ASN A 67 -6.20 11.53 -2.66
C ASN A 67 -5.13 12.00 -1.67
N ARG A 68 -3.87 11.95 -2.11
CA ARG A 68 -2.67 12.35 -1.34
C ARG A 68 -1.57 12.76 -2.32
N ASP A 69 -0.88 13.87 -2.08
CA ASP A 69 0.32 14.29 -2.83
C ASP A 69 0.19 14.22 -4.37
N GLN A 70 -0.89 14.79 -4.91
CA GLN A 70 -1.19 14.75 -6.35
C GLN A 70 -1.40 13.34 -6.93
N ARG A 71 -1.63 12.33 -6.07
CA ARG A 71 -2.00 10.97 -6.43
C ARG A 71 -3.45 10.69 -6.04
N ASP A 72 -4.16 9.99 -6.91
CA ASP A 72 -5.54 9.55 -6.73
C ASP A 72 -5.58 8.03 -6.86
N LEU A 73 -6.06 7.36 -5.80
CA LEU A 73 -6.27 5.93 -5.72
C LEU A 73 -7.78 5.68 -5.67
N ALA A 74 -8.35 5.11 -6.72
CA ALA A 74 -9.66 4.48 -6.65
C ALA A 74 -9.51 3.03 -6.21
N LEU A 75 -10.31 2.60 -5.23
CA LEU A 75 -10.30 1.26 -4.66
C LEU A 75 -11.74 0.75 -4.57
N ASN A 76 -11.95 -0.51 -4.91
CA ASN A 76 -13.18 -1.22 -4.60
C ASN A 76 -12.89 -2.68 -4.30
N PHE A 77 -13.70 -3.27 -3.41
CA PHE A 77 -13.61 -4.69 -3.12
C PHE A 77 -14.94 -5.26 -2.64
N SER A 78 -15.06 -6.57 -2.78
CA SER A 78 -16.09 -7.41 -2.16
C SER A 78 -15.40 -8.48 -1.32
N ALA A 79 -15.86 -8.66 -0.08
CA ALA A 79 -15.28 -9.61 0.86
C ALA A 79 -16.34 -10.31 1.72
N THR A 80 -16.04 -11.54 2.14
CA THR A 80 -16.73 -12.19 3.26
C THR A 80 -15.85 -12.14 4.49
N VAL A 81 -16.40 -11.69 5.61
CA VAL A 81 -15.68 -11.47 6.86
C VAL A 81 -16.27 -12.35 7.96
N GLN A 82 -15.42 -13.04 8.70
CA GLN A 82 -15.77 -13.94 9.78
C GLN A 82 -15.31 -13.29 11.08
N GLY A 83 -16.25 -12.65 11.77
CA GLY A 83 -16.02 -11.87 12.99
C GLY A 83 -16.47 -12.54 14.27
N GLY A 84 -16.83 -13.83 14.26
CA GLY A 84 -17.37 -14.53 15.43
C GLY A 84 -16.42 -14.67 16.62
N ASP A 85 -15.14 -14.37 16.44
CA ASP A 85 -14.10 -14.38 17.48
C ASP A 85 -13.49 -12.97 17.69
N TYR A 86 -14.15 -11.93 17.17
CA TYR A 86 -13.77 -10.55 17.45
C TYR A 86 -13.97 -10.24 18.95
N PRO A 87 -13.04 -9.54 19.63
CA PRO A 87 -11.89 -8.82 19.07
C PRO A 87 -10.62 -9.63 18.89
N HIS A 88 -10.55 -10.90 19.32
CA HIS A 88 -9.32 -11.69 19.29
C HIS A 88 -8.84 -12.04 17.88
N SER A 89 -9.77 -12.40 17.00
CA SER A 89 -9.44 -12.67 15.60
C SER A 89 -10.50 -12.22 14.61
N LEU A 90 -10.04 -11.89 13.40
CA LEU A 90 -10.89 -11.57 12.24
C LEU A 90 -10.33 -12.28 11.02
N LYS A 91 -11.18 -12.86 10.18
CA LYS A 91 -10.77 -13.41 8.87
C LYS A 91 -11.59 -12.77 7.77
N ALA A 92 -10.98 -12.49 6.64
CA ALA A 92 -11.65 -11.89 5.50
C ALA A 92 -11.18 -12.55 4.20
N ASP A 93 -12.11 -13.01 3.38
CA ASP A 93 -11.86 -13.52 2.03
C ASP A 93 -12.27 -12.45 1.02
N PHE A 94 -11.30 -11.79 0.40
CA PHE A 94 -11.51 -10.80 -0.66
C PHE A 94 -11.56 -11.54 -2.00
N THR A 95 -12.77 -11.69 -2.54
CA THR A 95 -13.00 -12.41 -3.80
C THR A 95 -12.82 -11.50 -5.01
N GLN A 96 -13.12 -10.21 -4.85
CA GLN A 96 -12.91 -9.19 -5.86
C GLN A 96 -12.26 -7.98 -5.19
N LEU A 97 -11.09 -7.62 -5.66
CA LEU A 97 -10.38 -6.39 -5.32
C LEU A 97 -10.03 -5.73 -6.65
N SER A 98 -10.25 -4.43 -6.79
CA SER A 98 -9.69 -3.67 -7.91
C SER A 98 -9.27 -2.27 -7.50
N TRP A 99 -8.21 -1.79 -8.13
CA TRP A 99 -7.64 -0.49 -7.84
C TRP A 99 -7.15 0.21 -9.11
N GLN A 100 -7.15 1.53 -9.05
CA GLN A 100 -6.57 2.39 -10.05
C GLN A 100 -5.82 3.51 -9.34
N LEU A 101 -4.50 3.54 -9.52
CA LEU A 101 -3.62 4.56 -8.97
C LEU A 101 -3.12 5.45 -10.11
N ARG A 102 -3.33 6.76 -10.00
CA ARG A 102 -2.92 7.76 -11.00
C ARG A 102 -2.34 8.98 -10.30
N GLY A 103 -1.51 9.76 -11.01
CA GLY A 103 -0.96 11.00 -10.48
C GLY A 103 0.53 11.15 -10.72
N ALA A 104 1.17 12.04 -9.93
CA ALA A 104 2.58 12.33 -10.04
C ALA A 104 3.46 11.09 -9.80
N GLU A 105 4.56 11.00 -10.57
CA GLU A 105 5.57 9.93 -10.47
C GLU A 105 5.01 8.51 -10.69
N LEU A 106 3.99 8.38 -11.53
CA LEU A 106 3.44 7.11 -11.98
C LEU A 106 3.54 6.99 -13.52
N PRO A 107 3.43 5.78 -14.08
CA PRO A 107 3.28 5.60 -15.52
C PRO A 107 2.14 6.47 -16.08
N PRO A 108 2.21 6.92 -17.36
CA PRO A 108 1.19 7.79 -17.95
C PRO A 108 -0.25 7.27 -17.83
N ASP A 109 -0.43 5.95 -17.93
CA ASP A 109 -1.74 5.28 -17.81
C ASP A 109 -2.13 4.95 -16.36
N GLY A 110 -1.24 5.27 -15.42
CA GLY A 110 -1.31 4.86 -14.02
C GLY A 110 -1.06 3.36 -13.82
N ILE A 111 -1.44 2.88 -12.64
CA ILE A 111 -1.41 1.46 -12.28
C ILE A 111 -2.85 1.02 -12.07
N ASN A 112 -3.31 0.12 -12.93
CA ASN A 112 -4.62 -0.51 -12.81
C ASN A 112 -4.40 -1.94 -12.38
N GLY A 113 -5.13 -2.39 -11.36
CA GLY A 113 -5.00 -3.75 -10.92
C GLY A 113 -6.28 -4.33 -10.36
N GLN A 114 -6.25 -5.65 -10.23
CA GLN A 114 -7.32 -6.45 -9.69
C GLN A 114 -6.75 -7.68 -8.99
N GLY A 115 -7.53 -8.29 -8.11
CA GLY A 115 -7.09 -9.52 -7.48
C GLY A 115 -8.03 -10.08 -6.44
N SER A 116 -7.49 -11.04 -5.70
CA SER A 116 -8.11 -11.69 -4.56
C SER A 116 -7.05 -11.98 -3.51
N LEU A 117 -7.45 -12.03 -2.24
CA LEU A 117 -6.60 -12.44 -1.14
C LEU A 117 -7.44 -12.90 0.04
N GLN A 118 -6.82 -13.64 0.96
CA GLN A 118 -7.37 -13.92 2.27
C GLN A 118 -6.57 -13.12 3.28
N ALA A 119 -7.23 -12.40 4.19
CA ALA A 119 -6.59 -11.70 5.27
C ALA A 119 -7.02 -12.27 6.62
N SER A 120 -6.13 -12.24 7.60
CA SER A 120 -6.50 -12.52 8.98
C SER A 120 -5.79 -11.60 9.96
N TRP A 121 -6.54 -11.08 10.93
CA TRP A 121 -6.05 -10.32 12.05
C TRP A 121 -6.02 -11.20 13.30
N GLN A 122 -4.90 -11.18 14.02
CA GLN A 122 -4.79 -11.73 15.37
C GLN A 122 -4.39 -10.60 16.33
N GLU A 123 -5.28 -10.31 17.28
CA GLU A 123 -5.13 -9.19 18.22
C GLU A 123 -4.00 -9.43 19.22
N ASP A 124 -3.90 -10.64 19.77
CA ASP A 124 -2.92 -10.97 20.82
C ASP A 124 -1.48 -10.79 20.34
N ASP A 125 -1.21 -11.14 19.07
CA ASP A 125 0.09 -11.01 18.43
C ASP A 125 0.21 -9.72 17.60
N LYS A 126 -0.84 -8.88 17.56
CA LYS A 126 -0.94 -7.69 16.69
C LYS A 126 -0.55 -7.97 15.25
N THR A 127 -0.91 -9.16 14.75
CA THR A 127 -0.40 -9.68 13.49
C THR A 127 -1.49 -9.68 12.43
N LEU A 128 -1.20 -9.07 11.29
CA LEU A 128 -2.00 -9.16 10.08
C LEU A 128 -1.33 -10.12 9.11
N ARG A 129 -2.05 -11.14 8.64
CA ARG A 129 -1.58 -12.09 7.62
C ARG A 129 -2.39 -11.94 6.34
N PHE A 130 -1.74 -12.19 5.22
CA PHE A 130 -2.31 -12.20 3.89
C PHE A 130 -1.91 -13.51 3.21
N ASP A 131 -2.87 -14.33 2.82
CA ASP A 131 -2.67 -15.63 2.22
C ASP A 131 -3.39 -15.71 0.89
N ASN A 132 -2.94 -16.63 0.03
CA ASN A 132 -3.54 -16.87 -1.29
C ASN A 132 -3.70 -15.58 -2.11
N LEU A 133 -2.69 -14.70 -2.00
CA LEU A 133 -2.65 -13.47 -2.76
C LEU A 133 -2.58 -13.83 -4.24
N ASN A 134 -3.43 -13.22 -5.03
CA ASN A 134 -3.43 -13.31 -6.49
C ASN A 134 -3.78 -11.93 -7.04
N LEU A 135 -2.77 -11.23 -7.53
CA LEU A 135 -2.87 -9.85 -8.00
C LEU A 135 -2.42 -9.77 -9.44
N MET A 136 -3.18 -9.03 -10.24
CA MET A 136 -2.80 -8.57 -11.56
C MET A 136 -2.72 -7.05 -11.53
N ALA A 137 -1.61 -6.48 -11.99
CA ALA A 137 -1.43 -5.04 -12.09
C ALA A 137 -0.74 -4.72 -13.42
N ASN A 138 -1.43 -3.95 -14.27
CA ASN A 138 -1.01 -3.66 -15.64
C ASN A 138 -0.62 -4.95 -16.39
N ARG A 139 0.68 -5.15 -16.64
CA ARG A 139 1.21 -6.34 -17.35
C ARG A 139 1.92 -7.33 -16.41
N SER A 140 1.64 -7.24 -15.11
CA SER A 140 2.25 -8.07 -14.07
C SER A 140 1.22 -8.93 -13.37
N THR A 141 1.61 -10.15 -13.02
CA THR A 141 0.81 -11.07 -12.20
C THR A 141 1.67 -11.58 -11.05
N VAL A 142 1.21 -11.38 -9.82
CA VAL A 142 1.91 -11.72 -8.57
C VAL A 142 1.00 -12.57 -7.71
N THR A 143 1.52 -13.68 -7.21
CA THR A 143 0.90 -14.54 -6.21
C THR A 143 1.77 -14.64 -4.97
N GLY A 144 1.21 -15.10 -3.86
CA GLY A 144 2.01 -15.41 -2.67
C GLY A 144 1.29 -15.21 -1.36
N SER A 145 2.06 -14.85 -0.34
CA SER A 145 1.56 -14.56 1.00
C SER A 145 2.47 -13.58 1.73
N GLY A 146 1.98 -13.09 2.86
CA GLY A 146 2.73 -12.17 3.69
C GLY A 146 2.15 -12.03 5.08
N SER A 147 2.92 -11.40 5.95
CA SER A 147 2.46 -10.99 7.26
C SER A 147 3.18 -9.73 7.72
N VAL A 148 2.53 -9.03 8.64
CA VAL A 148 3.13 -7.92 9.38
C VAL A 148 2.75 -8.03 10.85
N VAL A 149 3.75 -7.96 11.72
CA VAL A 149 3.55 -7.74 13.15
C VAL A 149 3.57 -6.24 13.38
N LEU A 150 2.46 -5.69 13.86
CA LEU A 150 2.32 -4.25 14.10
C LEU A 150 2.96 -3.84 15.44
N GLY A 151 3.56 -2.66 15.45
CA GLY A 151 4.21 -2.05 16.60
C GLY A 151 4.92 -0.76 16.17
N ASP A 152 5.73 -0.16 17.04
CA ASP A 152 6.50 1.06 16.72
C ASP A 152 7.38 0.91 15.48
N ARG A 153 7.85 -0.32 15.22
CA ARG A 153 8.54 -0.72 14.00
C ARG A 153 7.90 -2.00 13.48
N PRO A 154 7.03 -1.93 12.47
CA PRO A 154 6.39 -3.11 11.93
C PRO A 154 7.42 -4.10 11.37
N ASP A 155 7.24 -5.40 11.63
CA ASP A 155 8.07 -6.47 11.08
C ASP A 155 7.32 -7.20 9.97
N TRP A 156 7.79 -7.00 8.74
CA TRP A 156 7.20 -7.55 7.53
C TRP A 156 7.86 -8.86 7.11
N SER A 157 7.06 -9.81 6.66
CA SER A 157 7.51 -11.03 6.00
C SER A 157 6.69 -11.24 4.73
N LEU A 158 7.34 -11.29 3.58
CA LEU A 158 6.68 -11.44 2.28
C LEU A 158 7.32 -12.58 1.50
N ASP A 159 6.50 -13.46 0.93
CA ASP A 159 6.93 -14.50 0.00
C ASP A 159 6.06 -14.40 -1.27
N LEU A 160 6.67 -13.92 -2.34
CA LEU A 160 5.99 -13.52 -3.56
C LEU A 160 6.57 -14.24 -4.77
N HIS A 161 5.68 -14.64 -5.67
CA HIS A 161 6.02 -15.21 -6.96
C HIS A 161 5.31 -14.45 -8.07
N ALA A 162 6.05 -14.01 -9.08
CA ALA A 162 5.51 -13.33 -10.24
C ALA A 162 5.65 -14.21 -11.49
N THR A 163 4.56 -14.55 -12.16
CA THR A 163 4.64 -15.16 -13.50
C THR A 163 5.20 -14.15 -14.50
N THR A 164 4.81 -12.89 -14.36
CA THR A 164 5.41 -11.77 -15.10
C THR A 164 5.45 -10.57 -14.17
N LEU A 165 6.62 -9.95 -14.08
CA LEU A 165 6.83 -8.70 -13.35
C LEU A 165 7.34 -7.65 -14.34
N ASP A 166 6.49 -6.71 -14.71
CA ASP A 166 6.82 -5.65 -15.64
C ASP A 166 6.99 -4.32 -14.92
N LEU A 167 8.23 -4.04 -14.54
CA LEU A 167 8.57 -2.82 -13.80
C LEU A 167 8.45 -1.57 -14.68
N ASP A 168 8.54 -1.69 -16.01
CA ASP A 168 8.33 -0.57 -16.94
C ASP A 168 6.89 -0.06 -16.92
N SER A 169 5.94 -0.96 -16.65
CA SER A 169 4.52 -0.66 -16.54
C SER A 169 4.09 -0.28 -15.12
N LEU A 170 4.92 -0.55 -14.10
CA LEU A 170 4.57 -0.32 -12.69
C LEU A 170 5.28 0.90 -12.10
N LEU A 171 6.48 1.20 -12.58
CA LEU A 171 7.29 2.31 -12.08
C LEU A 171 7.25 3.46 -13.08
N ALA A 172 7.25 4.69 -12.56
CA ALA A 172 7.50 5.83 -13.43
C ALA A 172 8.88 5.70 -14.06
N GLN A 173 8.91 5.78 -15.39
CA GLN A 173 10.15 5.95 -16.11
C GLN A 173 10.67 7.34 -15.79
N ARG A 174 11.60 7.44 -14.83
CA ARG A 174 12.45 8.64 -14.73
C ARG A 174 13.28 8.66 -16.01
N SER A 175 12.89 9.48 -16.97
CA SER A 175 13.82 9.88 -18.02
C SER A 175 15.03 10.45 -17.28
N PRO A 176 16.26 9.94 -17.48
CA PRO A 176 17.44 10.69 -17.03
C PRO A 176 17.27 12.06 -17.66
N ALA A 177 17.28 13.12 -16.85
CA ALA A 177 16.98 14.49 -17.27
C ALA A 177 17.51 14.71 -18.68
N THR A 178 16.61 14.62 -19.67
CA THR A 178 16.96 15.00 -21.02
C THR A 178 17.04 16.49 -20.90
N ASP A 179 18.26 17.00 -20.81
CA ASP A 179 18.63 18.34 -21.24
C ASP A 179 17.93 18.56 -22.56
N SER A 180 16.72 19.09 -22.47
CA SER A 180 15.90 19.45 -23.59
C SER A 180 16.49 20.77 -24.04
N SER A 181 17.61 20.63 -24.74
CA SER A 181 18.05 21.54 -25.78
C SER A 181 16.90 21.63 -26.78
N ALA A 182 15.92 22.45 -26.42
CA ALA A 182 14.94 22.95 -27.35
C ALA A 182 15.73 23.62 -28.47
N SER A 183 15.58 23.07 -29.67
CA SER A 183 16.00 23.68 -30.91
C SER A 183 15.23 25.01 -31.11
N GLN A 184 15.70 26.08 -30.48
CA GLN A 184 15.38 27.44 -30.87
C GLN A 184 16.40 27.91 -31.91
N GLN A 185 16.08 27.68 -33.19
CA GLN A 185 16.59 28.55 -34.25
C GLN A 185 15.90 29.90 -34.13
N GLY A 186 16.64 30.93 -33.70
CA GLY A 186 16.18 32.31 -33.78
C GLY A 186 16.86 33.29 -32.84
N GLN A 187 17.92 33.92 -33.35
CA GLN A 187 18.49 35.22 -32.93
C GLN A 187 19.47 35.26 -31.73
N SER A 188 20.72 35.50 -32.15
CA SER A 188 21.88 36.02 -31.43
C SER A 188 21.56 37.10 -30.38
N GLN A 189 21.74 36.79 -29.08
CA GLN A 189 22.28 37.75 -28.10
C GLN A 189 23.07 36.99 -27.01
N THR A 190 24.39 37.13 -27.02
CA THR A 190 25.29 36.68 -25.96
C THR A 190 25.03 37.46 -24.68
N ARG A 191 24.30 36.86 -23.74
CA ARG A 191 24.31 37.25 -22.33
C ARG A 191 25.09 36.17 -21.58
N PRO A 192 26.09 36.50 -20.75
CA PRO A 192 26.75 35.48 -19.94
C PRO A 192 25.71 34.92 -18.97
N LEU A 193 25.32 33.66 -19.21
CA LEU A 193 24.51 32.87 -18.29
C LEU A 193 25.29 32.81 -16.98
N ARG A 194 24.68 33.29 -15.89
CA ARG A 194 25.22 33.08 -14.55
C ARG A 194 25.32 31.57 -14.34
N PRO A 195 26.38 31.05 -13.72
CA PRO A 195 26.48 29.64 -13.38
C PRO A 195 25.23 29.25 -12.57
N VAL A 196 24.39 28.42 -13.15
CA VAL A 196 23.35 27.73 -12.40
C VAL A 196 24.09 26.62 -11.68
N ILE A 197 24.32 26.80 -10.39
CA ILE A 197 24.71 25.69 -9.52
C ILE A 197 23.48 24.80 -9.52
N ALA A 198 23.58 23.62 -10.14
CA ALA A 198 22.62 22.56 -9.91
C ALA A 198 22.74 22.21 -8.43
N ASP A 199 21.75 22.62 -7.64
CA ASP A 199 21.66 22.21 -6.25
C ASP A 199 21.31 20.72 -6.27
N SER A 200 22.34 19.88 -6.26
CA SER A 200 22.21 18.43 -6.14
C SER A 200 21.97 18.05 -4.68
N ASP A 201 20.94 18.64 -4.07
CA ASP A 201 20.52 18.37 -2.70
C ASP A 201 19.10 17.79 -2.65
N GLU A 202 18.65 17.13 -3.72
CA GLU A 202 17.67 16.03 -3.58
C GLU A 202 18.41 14.81 -3.02
N ARG A 203 18.86 14.92 -1.77
CA ARG A 203 19.09 13.73 -0.95
C ARG A 203 17.71 13.12 -0.78
N GLU A 204 17.42 12.05 -1.54
CA GLU A 204 16.26 11.21 -1.27
C GLU A 204 16.31 10.83 0.21
N ASP A 205 15.42 11.41 1.01
CA ASP A 205 15.39 11.18 2.45
C ASP A 205 14.88 9.75 2.67
N TYR A 206 15.77 8.78 2.64
CA TYR A 206 15.50 7.35 2.90
C TYR A 206 15.09 7.09 4.35
N GLN A 207 14.63 8.10 5.10
CA GLN A 207 14.13 7.96 6.47
C GLN A 207 12.94 7.00 6.54
N SER A 208 12.09 6.96 5.50
CA SER A 208 10.98 6.02 5.38
C SER A 208 11.44 4.54 5.35
N LEU A 209 12.62 4.25 4.79
CA LEU A 209 13.20 2.90 4.74
C LEU A 209 13.79 2.43 6.09
N ARG A 210 13.84 3.32 7.09
CA ARG A 210 14.33 3.02 8.45
C ARG A 210 13.20 2.75 9.46
N GLY A 211 11.95 2.92 9.04
CA GLY A 211 10.78 2.79 9.92
C GLY A 211 10.29 1.36 10.16
N PHE A 212 10.88 0.34 9.53
CA PHE A 212 10.38 -1.03 9.57
C PHE A 212 11.49 -2.09 9.54
N ASN A 213 11.16 -3.30 9.99
CA ASN A 213 11.91 -4.52 9.72
C ASN A 213 11.24 -5.26 8.57
N GLY A 214 12.00 -5.92 7.72
CA GLY A 214 11.40 -6.63 6.59
C GLY A 214 12.23 -7.78 6.07
N ARG A 215 11.56 -8.89 5.78
CA ARG A 215 12.08 -9.99 4.98
C ARG A 215 11.19 -10.15 3.75
N MET A 216 11.79 -10.13 2.56
CA MET A 216 11.08 -10.34 1.31
C MET A 216 11.82 -11.41 0.51
N ALA A 217 11.11 -12.48 0.17
CA ALA A 217 11.47 -13.38 -0.92
C ALA A 217 10.60 -13.03 -2.12
N LEU A 218 11.24 -12.75 -3.26
CA LEU A 218 10.56 -12.50 -4.52
C LEU A 218 11.18 -13.40 -5.58
N SER A 219 10.33 -14.16 -6.28
CA SER A 219 10.72 -14.88 -7.49
C SER A 219 9.92 -14.37 -8.67
N ALA A 220 10.51 -14.30 -9.86
CA ALA A 220 9.81 -13.95 -11.08
C ALA A 220 10.23 -14.86 -12.23
N ASP A 221 9.27 -15.48 -12.91
CA ASP A 221 9.53 -16.29 -14.11
C ASP A 221 10.07 -15.40 -15.23
N GLN A 222 9.45 -14.24 -15.41
CA GLN A 222 9.88 -13.19 -16.33
C GLN A 222 9.82 -11.82 -15.66
N LEU A 223 10.91 -11.06 -15.78
CA LEU A 223 11.02 -9.68 -15.31
C LEU A 223 11.35 -8.77 -16.50
N GLN A 224 10.56 -7.72 -16.71
CA GLN A 224 10.86 -6.66 -17.67
C GLN A 224 11.28 -5.38 -16.94
N TRP A 225 12.46 -4.85 -17.29
CA TRP A 225 12.96 -3.59 -16.76
C TRP A 225 13.79 -2.82 -17.79
N ARG A 226 13.42 -1.56 -18.03
CA ARG A 226 14.01 -0.65 -19.01
C ARG A 226 14.11 -1.25 -20.41
N GLY A 227 13.07 -1.98 -20.82
CA GLY A 227 13.00 -2.72 -22.08
C GLY A 227 13.85 -3.99 -22.14
N LEU A 228 14.56 -4.34 -21.06
CA LEU A 228 15.31 -5.59 -20.95
C LEU A 228 14.43 -6.67 -20.32
N ASN A 229 14.53 -7.89 -20.83
CA ASN A 229 13.85 -9.06 -20.30
C ASN A 229 14.84 -9.96 -19.56
N PHE A 230 14.49 -10.33 -18.34
CA PHE A 230 15.19 -11.28 -17.49
C PHE A 230 14.27 -12.47 -17.23
N THR A 231 14.85 -13.65 -17.06
CA THR A 231 14.11 -14.88 -16.79
C THR A 231 14.60 -15.51 -15.50
N GLN A 232 13.69 -16.10 -14.73
CA GLN A 232 14.00 -16.82 -13.48
C GLN A 232 14.77 -15.95 -12.47
N VAL A 233 14.27 -14.75 -12.21
CA VAL A 233 14.87 -13.83 -11.24
C VAL A 233 14.45 -14.26 -9.84
N GLN A 234 15.40 -14.23 -8.90
CA GLN A 234 15.14 -14.49 -7.50
C GLN A 234 15.86 -13.44 -6.66
N GLU A 235 15.12 -12.81 -5.77
CA GLU A 235 15.62 -11.80 -4.86
C GLU A 235 15.22 -12.17 -3.43
N ARG A 236 16.16 -11.99 -2.51
CA ARG A 236 15.92 -12.16 -1.08
C ARG A 236 16.52 -10.97 -0.36
N ASN A 237 15.64 -10.13 0.16
CA ASN A 237 16.00 -8.94 0.91
C ASN A 237 15.70 -9.15 2.39
N GLN A 238 16.64 -8.76 3.23
CA GLN A 238 16.45 -8.69 4.67
C GLN A 238 16.91 -7.30 5.11
N GLN A 239 15.98 -6.54 5.67
CA GLN A 239 16.24 -5.24 6.24
C GLN A 239 16.05 -5.33 7.76
N PRO A 240 17.14 -5.45 8.53
CA PRO A 240 17.08 -5.27 9.96
C PRO A 240 17.05 -3.77 10.31
N ALA A 241 16.32 -3.41 11.37
CA ALA A 241 16.30 -2.05 11.90
C ALA A 241 17.73 -1.56 12.17
N GLY A 242 18.13 -0.48 11.51
CA GLY A 242 19.42 0.19 11.73
C GLY A 242 20.58 -0.22 10.81
N ALA A 243 20.36 -1.00 9.75
CA ALA A 243 21.43 -1.49 8.86
C ALA A 243 22.26 -0.41 8.12
N ALA A 244 21.86 0.86 8.15
CA ALA A 244 22.59 1.96 7.50
C ALA A 244 23.57 2.72 8.42
N ASP A 245 23.80 2.28 9.67
CA ASP A 245 24.76 2.92 10.59
C ASP A 245 26.20 2.36 10.45
N GLY A 246 26.45 1.47 9.47
CA GLY A 246 27.65 0.64 9.42
C GLY A 246 28.55 0.75 8.20
N GLN A 247 28.65 1.89 7.49
CA GLN A 247 29.66 2.08 6.42
C GLN A 247 30.16 3.52 6.28
N GLN A 248 30.59 4.15 7.38
CA GLN A 248 31.46 5.34 7.33
C GLN A 248 32.51 5.30 8.44
N ASN A 249 33.35 4.27 8.50
CA ASN A 249 34.65 4.41 9.18
C ASN A 249 35.63 3.29 8.82
N ALA A 250 36.36 3.46 7.72
CA ALA A 250 37.69 2.86 7.56
C ALA A 250 38.35 3.47 6.32
N GLY A 251 39.26 4.42 6.53
CA GLY A 251 40.17 4.82 5.46
C GLY A 251 40.77 6.21 5.51
N GLN A 252 41.13 6.75 6.68
CA GLN A 252 42.22 7.75 6.77
C GLN A 252 42.95 7.61 8.11
N SER A 253 44.14 7.03 8.06
CA SER A 253 45.30 7.35 8.92
C SER A 253 46.54 6.85 8.19
#